data_AF-A0A1Q3WR13-F1
#
_entry.id   AF-A0A1Q3WR13-F1
#
_cell.length_a   1.000
_cell.length_b   1.000
_cell.length_c   1.000
_cell.angle_alpha   90.00
_cell.angle_beta   90.00
_cell.angle_gamma   90.00
#
_symmetry.space_group_name_H-M   'P 1'
#
loop_
_entity.id
_entity.type
_entity.pdbx_description
1 polymer ?
#
loop_
_entity_poly.entity_id
_entity_poly.type
_entity_poly.pdbx_seq_one_letter_code
_entity_poly.pdbx_strand_id
1 'polypeptide(L)'
;MKKLAFIILLLLVSCKDNSTLGNNYYYLTRYEAEDNGYPYGSIIYKSKQKNLYSKIIIYSDVIKVKSNKNYIITMQKPNINILKSIIKDDITFWKEHYLKTKKDSIVILSYDTISLKKISKLLINSKSIDSIIKNKEPYSSMLKQKHSNNYYIIDKNKNIVIGPLTKYNFEKIKLQMSIKLDF
;
A
#
# COMPACT_ATOMS: atom_id res chain seq x y z
N MET A 1 46.67 11.16 -26.88
CA MET A 1 45.19 11.13 -26.86
C MET A 1 44.64 9.77 -26.37
N LYS A 2 45.02 9.32 -25.16
CA LYS A 2 44.52 8.03 -24.59
C LYS A 2 43.98 8.16 -23.16
N LYS A 3 44.01 9.37 -22.57
CA LYS A 3 43.55 9.63 -21.20
C LYS A 3 42.15 10.24 -21.10
N LEU A 4 41.52 10.61 -22.23
CA LEU A 4 40.18 11.22 -22.24
C LEU A 4 39.04 10.19 -22.26
N ALA A 5 39.33 8.92 -22.55
CA ALA A 5 38.32 7.86 -22.64
C ALA A 5 37.84 7.35 -21.26
N PHE A 6 38.55 7.66 -20.17
CA PHE A 6 38.23 7.11 -18.84
C PHE A 6 37.15 7.91 -18.09
N ILE A 7 36.92 9.18 -18.47
CA ILE A 7 35.98 10.07 -17.77
C ILE A 7 34.53 9.85 -18.22
N ILE A 8 34.31 9.33 -19.43
CA ILE A 8 32.96 9.08 -19.98
C ILE A 8 32.34 7.77 -19.46
N LEU A 9 33.14 6.85 -18.89
CA LEU A 9 32.65 5.55 -18.41
C LEU A 9 31.94 5.61 -17.04
N LEU A 10 32.07 6.71 -16.28
CA LEU A 10 31.49 6.86 -14.95
C LEU A 10 30.03 7.33 -14.93
N LEU A 11 29.46 7.72 -16.08
CA LEU A 11 28.08 8.23 -16.18
C LEU A 11 27.01 7.15 -16.43
N LEU A 12 27.41 5.88 -16.57
CA LEU A 12 26.46 4.76 -16.76
C LEU A 12 26.13 4.00 -15.47
N VAL A 13 26.50 4.53 -14.30
CA VAL A 13 25.93 4.05 -13.04
C VAL A 13 24.49 4.54 -12.99
N SER A 14 23.62 3.81 -13.67
CA SER A 14 22.17 3.95 -13.59
C SER A 14 21.80 3.88 -12.10
N CYS A 15 21.45 5.02 -11.52
CA CYS A 15 20.73 5.06 -10.26
C CYS A 15 19.49 4.21 -10.45
N LYS A 16 19.56 2.96 -9.98
CA LYS A 16 18.47 2.01 -10.07
C LYS A 16 17.35 2.59 -9.21
N ASP A 17 16.31 3.07 -9.88
CA ASP A 17 15.15 3.65 -9.22
C ASP A 17 14.49 2.57 -8.36
N ASN A 18 14.77 2.60 -7.06
CA ASN A 18 14.30 1.62 -6.08
C ASN A 18 12.77 1.71 -5.86
N SER A 19 12.11 2.72 -6.40
CA SER A 19 10.65 2.84 -6.36
C SER A 19 9.95 1.90 -7.35
N THR A 20 10.63 1.39 -8.38
CA THR A 20 10.03 0.45 -9.35
C THR A 20 10.25 -0.99 -8.91
N LEU A 21 9.17 -1.70 -8.58
CA LEU A 21 9.20 -3.09 -8.13
C LEU A 21 8.94 -4.11 -9.25
N GLY A 22 8.68 -3.62 -10.48
CA GLY A 22 8.35 -4.40 -11.67
C GLY A 22 6.88 -4.82 -11.74
N ASN A 23 6.42 -5.27 -12.92
CA ASN A 23 5.03 -5.63 -13.21
C ASN A 23 4.02 -4.57 -12.72
N ASN A 24 4.30 -3.29 -12.99
CA ASN A 24 3.43 -2.16 -12.63
C ASN A 24 3.26 -1.95 -11.11
N TYR A 25 4.10 -2.58 -10.28
CA TYR A 25 4.18 -2.30 -8.85
C TYR A 25 5.23 -1.24 -8.57
N TYR A 26 4.87 -0.35 -7.67
CA TYR A 26 5.72 0.75 -7.23
C TYR A 26 5.69 0.87 -5.71
N TYR A 27 6.81 1.34 -5.15
CA TYR A 27 6.97 1.73 -3.77
C TYR A 27 7.21 3.23 -3.71
N LEU A 28 6.46 3.94 -2.86
CA LEU A 28 6.79 5.31 -2.48
C LEU A 28 7.19 5.34 -1.02
N THR A 29 8.30 6.01 -0.74
CA THR A 29 8.61 6.48 0.60
C THR A 29 7.54 7.46 1.08
N ARG A 30 7.54 7.78 2.37
CA ARG A 30 6.61 8.76 2.93
C ARG A 30 6.68 10.11 2.21
N TYR A 31 7.89 10.62 2.00
CA TYR A 31 8.11 11.91 1.36
C TYR A 31 7.58 11.93 -0.09
N GLU A 32 7.93 10.91 -0.88
CA GLU A 32 7.42 10.81 -2.25
C GLU A 32 5.89 10.62 -2.28
N ALA A 33 5.31 9.89 -1.33
CA ALA A 33 3.87 9.74 -1.27
C ALA A 33 3.19 11.08 -0.96
N GLU A 34 3.71 11.85 -0.01
CA GLU A 34 3.22 13.19 0.34
C GLU A 34 3.33 14.16 -0.85
N ASP A 35 4.47 14.20 -1.54
CA ASP A 35 4.69 15.04 -2.73
C ASP A 35 3.72 14.71 -3.88
N ASN A 36 3.24 13.47 -3.94
CA ASN A 36 2.27 13.02 -4.94
C ASN A 36 0.82 13.06 -4.42
N GLY A 37 0.57 13.69 -3.27
CA GLY A 37 -0.78 13.92 -2.76
C GLY A 37 -1.36 12.78 -1.90
N TYR A 38 -0.52 11.87 -1.41
CA TYR A 38 -0.91 10.80 -0.49
C TYR A 38 -0.28 11.02 0.90
N PRO A 39 -0.99 11.68 1.85
CA PRO A 39 -0.42 12.11 3.13
C PRO A 39 -0.37 11.01 4.21
N TYR A 40 -0.54 9.73 3.84
CA TYR A 40 -0.74 8.63 4.78
C TYR A 40 0.47 7.69 4.88
N GLY A 41 1.67 8.22 4.67
CA GLY A 41 2.92 7.48 4.83
C GLY A 41 3.33 6.68 3.59
N SER A 42 4.34 5.82 3.76
CA SER A 42 4.88 5.00 2.66
C SER A 42 3.90 3.92 2.21
N ILE A 43 3.89 3.64 0.91
CA ILE A 43 2.93 2.72 0.29
C ILE A 43 3.56 1.83 -0.77
N ILE A 44 2.93 0.67 -0.98
CA ILE A 44 3.08 -0.10 -2.20
C ILE A 44 1.77 -0.03 -2.97
N TYR A 45 1.84 0.34 -4.24
CA TYR A 45 0.67 0.43 -5.10
C TYR A 45 0.94 -0.21 -6.46
N LYS A 46 -0.15 -0.51 -7.18
CA LYS A 46 -0.09 -0.98 -8.56
C LYS A 46 -0.71 0.08 -9.47
N SER A 47 -0.07 0.36 -10.61
CA SER A 47 -0.59 1.28 -11.61
C SER A 47 0.02 1.07 -12.98
N LYS A 48 -0.70 1.41 -14.05
CA LYS A 48 -0.14 1.43 -15.40
C LYS A 48 0.92 2.53 -15.58
N GLN A 49 0.88 3.56 -14.74
CA GLN A 49 1.79 4.70 -14.79
C GLN A 49 2.25 5.04 -13.38
N LYS A 50 3.56 5.31 -13.23
CA LYS A 50 4.13 5.77 -11.96
C LYS A 50 3.45 7.07 -11.53
N ASN A 51 3.19 7.22 -10.25
CA ASN A 51 2.57 8.37 -9.59
C ASN A 51 1.08 8.60 -9.90
N LEU A 52 0.43 7.68 -10.63
CA LEU A 52 -1.03 7.64 -10.73
C LEU A 52 -1.58 6.51 -9.87
N TYR A 53 -2.29 6.82 -8.80
CA TYR A 53 -2.79 5.82 -7.86
C TYR A 53 -4.03 5.11 -8.42
N SER A 54 -3.86 3.89 -8.94
CA SER A 54 -5.01 3.07 -9.35
C SER A 54 -5.48 2.12 -8.25
N LYS A 55 -4.53 1.51 -7.51
CA LYS A 55 -4.81 0.56 -6.44
C LYS A 55 -3.67 0.53 -5.44
N ILE A 56 -3.93 0.97 -4.22
CA ILE A 56 -3.01 0.77 -3.09
C ILE A 56 -3.08 -0.69 -2.67
N ILE A 57 -1.91 -1.33 -2.58
CA ILE A 57 -1.78 -2.74 -2.27
C ILE A 57 -1.46 -2.90 -0.78
N ILE A 58 -0.55 -2.07 -0.27
CA ILE A 58 -0.16 -2.04 1.14
C ILE A 58 -0.12 -0.57 1.57
N TYR A 59 -0.98 -0.26 2.52
CA TYR A 59 -1.18 1.08 3.07
C TYR A 59 -0.12 1.38 4.11
N SER A 60 0.34 2.62 4.21
CA SER A 60 1.07 3.25 5.34
C SER A 60 2.21 2.48 6.02
N ASP A 61 3.29 3.19 6.34
CA ASP A 61 4.36 2.73 7.23
C ASP A 61 4.99 1.40 6.78
N VAL A 62 5.15 1.24 5.47
CA VAL A 62 6.04 0.26 4.86
C VAL A 62 7.49 0.60 5.25
N ILE A 63 8.13 -0.30 6.00
CA ILE A 63 9.47 -0.13 6.57
C ILE A 63 10.55 -0.66 5.62
N LYS A 64 10.31 -1.84 5.04
CA LYS A 64 11.27 -2.52 4.16
C LYS A 64 10.55 -3.13 2.98
N VAL A 65 11.10 -2.94 1.79
CA VAL A 65 10.65 -3.57 0.55
C VAL A 65 11.83 -4.21 -0.15
N LYS A 66 11.65 -5.44 -0.61
CA LYS A 66 12.59 -6.12 -1.50
C LYS A 66 11.82 -6.78 -2.63
N SER A 67 12.39 -6.80 -3.81
CA SER A 67 11.74 -7.39 -4.98
C SER A 67 12.76 -8.14 -5.84
N ASN A 68 12.29 -9.19 -6.51
CA ASN A 68 12.99 -9.85 -7.61
C ASN A 68 12.05 -9.90 -8.83
N LYS A 69 12.35 -10.70 -9.85
CA LYS A 69 11.51 -10.83 -11.05
C LYS A 69 10.07 -11.26 -10.74
N ASN A 70 9.87 -12.14 -9.77
CA ASN A 70 8.60 -12.83 -9.54
C ASN A 70 7.84 -12.31 -8.31
N TYR A 71 8.55 -11.82 -7.30
CA TYR A 71 7.99 -11.54 -5.99
C TYR A 71 8.39 -10.17 -5.46
N ILE A 72 7.53 -9.64 -4.59
CA ILE A 72 7.83 -8.53 -3.68
C ILE A 72 7.62 -9.06 -2.27
N ILE A 73 8.59 -8.84 -1.39
CA ILE A 73 8.40 -9.03 0.05
C ILE A 73 8.43 -7.67 0.74
N THR A 74 7.59 -7.51 1.75
CA THR A 74 7.56 -6.25 2.50
C THR A 74 7.26 -6.46 3.97
N MET A 75 7.77 -5.53 4.77
CA MET A 75 7.52 -5.39 6.19
C MET A 75 6.86 -4.03 6.45
N GLN A 76 5.75 -4.04 7.17
CA GLN A 76 4.93 -2.88 7.49
C GLN A 76 4.82 -2.74 9.00
N LYS A 77 4.89 -1.51 9.51
CA LYS A 77 4.46 -1.19 10.88
C LYS A 77 2.99 -0.77 10.84
N PRO A 78 2.02 -1.59 11.26
CA PRO A 78 0.63 -1.15 11.28
C PRO A 78 0.46 0.11 12.15
N ASN A 79 -0.29 1.10 11.62
CA ASN A 79 -0.54 2.37 12.30
C ASN A 79 -2.04 2.68 12.30
N ILE A 80 -2.67 2.44 13.44
CA ILE A 80 -4.11 2.60 13.59
C ILE A 80 -4.56 4.05 13.39
N ASN A 81 -3.76 5.04 13.76
CA ASN A 81 -4.14 6.45 13.64
C ASN A 81 -4.16 6.90 12.17
N ILE A 82 -3.17 6.46 11.39
CA ILE A 82 -3.18 6.70 9.94
C ILE A 82 -4.37 6.01 9.30
N LEU A 83 -4.65 4.76 9.67
CA LEU A 83 -5.78 4.03 9.13
C LEU A 83 -7.13 4.71 9.45
N LYS A 84 -7.30 5.19 10.69
CA LYS A 84 -8.48 5.98 11.07
C LYS A 84 -8.62 7.24 10.22
N SER A 85 -7.51 7.89 9.91
CA SER A 85 -7.48 9.12 9.10
C SER A 85 -7.90 8.83 7.65
N ILE A 86 -7.34 7.78 7.02
CA ILE A 86 -7.73 7.35 5.67
C ILE A 86 -9.25 7.09 5.60
N ILE A 87 -9.78 6.28 6.52
CA ILE A 87 -11.22 5.94 6.52
C ILE A 87 -12.07 7.19 6.73
N LYS A 88 -11.67 8.07 7.64
CA LYS A 88 -12.38 9.32 7.93
C LYS A 88 -12.43 10.22 6.69
N ASP A 89 -11.30 10.39 6.02
CA ASP A 89 -11.17 11.28 4.88
C ASP A 89 -11.93 10.73 3.67
N ASP A 90 -11.86 9.42 3.40
CA ASP A 90 -12.66 8.76 2.36
C ASP A 90 -14.17 8.94 2.60
N ILE A 91 -14.65 8.70 3.83
CA ILE A 91 -16.07 8.89 4.17
C ILE A 91 -16.47 10.34 3.99
N THR A 92 -15.62 11.28 4.42
CA THR A 92 -15.89 12.72 4.33
C THR A 92 -16.00 13.16 2.88
N PHE A 93 -15.00 12.81 2.06
CA PHE A 93 -14.97 13.12 0.63
C PHE A 93 -16.22 12.61 -0.10
N TRP A 94 -16.55 11.32 0.06
CA TRP A 94 -17.70 10.73 -0.63
C TRP A 94 -19.04 11.26 -0.14
N LYS A 95 -19.14 11.57 1.16
CA LYS A 95 -20.33 12.22 1.74
C LYS A 95 -20.54 13.60 1.12
N GLU A 96 -19.50 14.42 1.05
CA GLU A 96 -19.57 15.75 0.43
C GLU A 96 -19.89 15.67 -1.05
N HIS A 97 -19.27 14.75 -1.78
CA HIS A 97 -19.56 14.49 -3.19
C HIS A 97 -21.04 14.17 -3.41
N TYR A 98 -21.62 13.28 -2.61
CA TYR A 98 -23.04 12.96 -2.67
C TYR A 98 -23.91 14.17 -2.33
N LEU A 99 -23.58 14.92 -1.28
CA LEU A 99 -24.36 16.08 -0.86
C LEU A 99 -24.39 17.16 -1.94
N LYS A 100 -23.31 17.34 -2.69
CA LYS A 100 -23.19 18.29 -3.79
C LYS A 100 -23.93 17.84 -5.05
N THR A 101 -23.74 16.58 -5.45
CA THR A 101 -24.24 16.09 -6.75
C THR A 101 -25.64 15.49 -6.67
N LYS A 102 -26.06 15.03 -5.49
CA LYS A 102 -27.26 14.20 -5.25
C LYS A 102 -27.33 12.93 -6.10
N LYS A 103 -26.23 12.53 -6.76
CA LYS A 103 -26.17 11.31 -7.57
C LYS A 103 -25.71 10.15 -6.69
N ASP A 104 -26.51 9.09 -6.64
CA ASP A 104 -26.08 7.85 -6.00
C ASP A 104 -25.16 7.08 -6.96
N SER A 105 -24.12 6.47 -6.42
CA SER A 105 -23.14 5.68 -7.16
C SER A 105 -22.50 4.67 -6.21
N ILE A 106 -21.89 3.63 -6.77
CA ILE A 106 -21.18 2.63 -5.97
C ILE A 106 -19.70 3.00 -5.97
N VAL A 107 -19.13 3.09 -4.78
CA VAL A 107 -17.70 3.34 -4.58
C VAL A 107 -17.09 2.24 -3.73
N ILE A 108 -15.77 2.10 -3.79
CA ILE A 108 -15.02 1.25 -2.87
C ILE A 108 -14.66 2.11 -1.66
N LEU A 109 -15.12 1.70 -0.49
CA LEU A 109 -14.74 2.27 0.81
C LEU A 109 -14.24 1.12 1.67
N SER A 110 -13.02 1.22 2.20
CA SER A 110 -12.52 0.23 3.15
C SER A 110 -12.57 -1.21 2.61
N TYR A 111 -12.22 -1.40 1.33
CA TYR A 111 -12.28 -2.67 0.58
C TYR A 111 -13.68 -3.27 0.34
N ASP A 112 -14.74 -2.56 0.71
CA ASP A 112 -16.11 -2.93 0.40
C ASP A 112 -16.72 -1.99 -0.64
N THR A 113 -17.65 -2.52 -1.43
CA THR A 113 -18.52 -1.70 -2.27
C THR A 113 -19.68 -1.16 -1.46
N ILE A 114 -19.88 0.16 -1.47
CA ILE A 114 -20.96 0.84 -0.75
C ILE A 114 -21.55 1.97 -1.62
N SER A 115 -22.86 2.22 -1.49
CA SER A 115 -23.49 3.33 -2.21
C SER A 115 -23.21 4.67 -1.53
N LEU A 116 -23.06 5.72 -2.32
CA LEU A 116 -22.86 7.09 -1.84
C LEU A 116 -24.00 7.55 -0.92
N LYS A 117 -25.25 7.19 -1.23
CA LYS A 117 -26.41 7.46 -0.37
C LYS A 117 -26.32 6.77 0.99
N LYS A 118 -25.66 5.61 1.08
CA LYS A 118 -25.41 4.92 2.36
C LYS A 118 -24.27 5.60 3.10
N ILE A 119 -23.18 5.97 2.43
CA ILE A 119 -22.07 6.73 3.02
C ILE A 119 -22.59 8.05 3.62
N SER A 120 -23.47 8.77 2.92
CA SER A 120 -23.93 10.08 3.38
C SER A 120 -24.67 10.04 4.73
N LYS A 121 -25.20 8.86 5.09
CA LYS A 121 -25.89 8.59 6.36
C LYS A 121 -24.95 8.11 7.47
N LEU A 122 -23.68 7.82 7.18
CA LEU A 122 -22.72 7.39 8.18
C LEU A 122 -22.39 8.54 9.15
N LEU A 123 -22.27 8.18 10.43
CA LEU A 123 -21.77 9.05 11.48
C LEU A 123 -20.25 9.04 11.44
N ILE A 124 -19.65 10.22 11.29
CA ILE A 124 -18.19 10.38 11.26
C ILE A 124 -17.72 10.67 12.68
N ASN A 125 -17.60 9.61 13.48
CA ASN A 125 -17.03 9.68 14.83
C ASN A 125 -16.08 8.50 15.08
N SER A 126 -15.26 8.62 16.13
CA SER A 126 -14.25 7.63 16.49
C SER A 126 -14.83 6.22 16.64
N LYS A 127 -15.95 6.08 17.35
CA LYS A 127 -16.62 4.79 17.59
C LYS A 127 -17.03 4.09 16.29
N SER A 128 -17.54 4.84 15.31
CA SER A 128 -17.97 4.29 14.02
C SER A 128 -16.77 3.83 13.19
N ILE A 129 -15.70 4.63 13.16
CA ILE A 129 -14.46 4.27 12.47
C ILE A 129 -13.81 3.04 13.12
N ASP A 130 -13.77 2.98 14.45
CA ASP A 130 -13.22 1.85 15.19
C ASP A 130 -14.00 0.55 14.89
N SER A 131 -15.32 0.64 14.72
CA SER A 131 -16.16 -0.48 14.31
C SER A 131 -15.81 -0.96 12.89
N ILE A 132 -15.60 -0.04 11.94
CA ILE A 132 -15.17 -0.41 10.58
C ILE A 132 -13.84 -1.15 10.64
N ILE A 133 -12.85 -0.61 11.34
CA ILE A 133 -11.52 -1.20 11.47
C ILE A 133 -11.58 -2.60 12.10
N LYS A 134 -12.37 -2.76 13.16
CA LYS A 134 -12.45 -4.03 13.92
C LYS A 134 -13.17 -5.14 13.15
N ASN A 135 -14.12 -4.78 12.30
CA ASN A 135 -15.05 -5.73 11.69
C ASN A 135 -14.79 -5.98 10.19
N LYS A 136 -13.83 -5.28 9.57
CA LYS A 136 -13.54 -5.38 8.14
C LYS A 136 -12.13 -5.89 7.89
N GLU A 137 -12.02 -6.94 7.09
CA GLU A 137 -10.75 -7.35 6.52
C GLU A 137 -10.39 -6.45 5.32
N PRO A 138 -9.10 -6.14 5.10
CA PRO A 138 -7.94 -6.64 5.82
C PRO A 138 -7.61 -5.88 7.12
N TYR A 139 -8.32 -4.80 7.48
CA TYR A 139 -7.95 -3.95 8.62
C TYR A 139 -7.89 -4.69 9.96
N SER A 140 -8.86 -5.57 10.21
CA SER A 140 -8.86 -6.35 11.44
C SER A 140 -7.66 -7.28 11.54
N SER A 141 -7.26 -7.98 10.46
CA SER A 141 -6.05 -8.81 10.47
C SER A 141 -4.75 -7.99 10.56
N MET A 142 -4.72 -6.78 9.97
CA MET A 142 -3.57 -5.88 10.06
C MET A 142 -3.27 -5.43 11.48
N LEU A 143 -4.28 -5.34 12.35
CA LEU A 143 -4.15 -4.87 13.73
C LEU A 143 -4.24 -5.97 14.80
N LYS A 144 -4.70 -7.18 14.44
CA LYS A 144 -4.81 -8.33 15.37
C LYS A 144 -3.45 -8.82 15.86
N GLN A 145 -2.37 -8.58 15.10
CA GLN A 145 -1.06 -9.09 15.47
C GLN A 145 -0.50 -8.27 16.65
N LYS A 146 -0.33 -8.92 17.80
CA LYS A 146 0.40 -8.34 18.96
C LYS A 146 1.87 -8.03 18.65
N HIS A 147 2.39 -8.53 17.52
CA HIS A 147 3.76 -8.30 17.07
C HIS A 147 3.86 -6.99 16.28
N SER A 148 4.99 -6.30 16.44
CA SER A 148 5.21 -4.93 15.98
C SER A 148 5.07 -4.70 14.47
N ASN A 149 5.24 -5.73 13.64
CA ASN A 149 5.28 -5.62 12.19
C ASN A 149 4.42 -6.69 11.49
N ASN A 150 3.76 -6.29 10.42
CA ASN A 150 3.10 -7.17 9.46
C ASN A 150 4.04 -7.49 8.30
N TYR A 151 3.98 -8.71 7.81
CA TYR A 151 4.76 -9.17 6.66
C TYR A 151 3.85 -9.53 5.50
N TYR A 152 4.28 -9.26 4.27
CA TYR A 152 3.52 -9.59 3.07
C TYR A 152 4.43 -10.15 1.98
N ILE A 153 3.85 -11.03 1.17
CA ILE A 153 4.43 -11.54 -0.08
C ILE A 153 3.46 -11.19 -1.21
N ILE A 154 3.95 -10.58 -2.27
CA ILE A 154 3.18 -10.30 -3.49
C ILE A 154 3.74 -11.18 -4.60
N ASP A 155 2.90 -12.06 -5.15
CA ASP A 155 3.18 -12.79 -6.39
C ASP A 155 2.80 -11.89 -7.57
N LYS A 156 3.81 -11.40 -8.28
CA LYS A 156 3.63 -10.43 -9.37
C LYS A 156 3.02 -11.03 -10.63
N ASN A 157 3.13 -12.35 -10.81
CA ASN A 157 2.61 -13.05 -11.99
C ASN A 157 1.13 -13.35 -11.80
N LYS A 158 0.76 -13.80 -10.60
CA LYS A 158 -0.64 -14.10 -10.25
C LYS A 158 -1.42 -12.87 -9.78
N ASN A 159 -0.74 -11.75 -9.51
CA ASN A 159 -1.33 -10.54 -8.94
C ASN A 159 -2.02 -10.81 -7.59
N ILE A 160 -1.41 -11.66 -6.76
CA ILE A 160 -1.93 -12.09 -5.46
C ILE A 160 -1.08 -11.47 -4.34
N VAL A 161 -1.75 -11.01 -3.29
CA VAL A 161 -1.13 -10.52 -2.05
C VAL A 161 -1.39 -11.54 -0.96
N ILE A 162 -0.33 -12.01 -0.31
CA ILE A 162 -0.39 -12.94 0.80
C ILE A 162 0.02 -12.18 2.06
N GLY A 163 -0.95 -11.90 2.92
CA GLY A 163 -0.77 -11.23 4.20
C GLY A 163 -2.01 -10.46 4.63
N PRO A 164 -1.96 -9.78 5.79
CA PRO A 164 -0.79 -9.65 6.67
C PRO A 164 -0.40 -10.97 7.37
N LEU A 165 0.90 -11.25 7.44
CA LEU A 165 1.48 -12.44 8.08
C LEU A 165 2.30 -12.08 9.33
N THR A 166 2.41 -13.02 10.25
CA THR A 166 3.45 -13.00 11.30
C THR A 166 4.82 -13.31 10.67
N LYS A 167 5.92 -12.95 11.34
CA LYS A 167 7.27 -13.31 10.89
C LYS A 167 7.43 -14.82 10.65
N TYR A 168 6.92 -15.64 11.57
CA TYR A 168 6.98 -17.10 11.45
C TYR A 168 6.26 -17.60 10.20
N ASN A 169 5.02 -17.17 9.97
CA ASN A 169 4.24 -17.57 8.80
C ASN A 169 4.86 -17.05 7.49
N PHE A 170 5.41 -15.84 7.52
CA PHE A 170 6.14 -15.27 6.39
C PHE A 170 7.33 -16.14 5.98
N GLU A 171 8.23 -16.49 6.92
CA GLU A 171 9.38 -17.33 6.60
C GLU A 171 8.97 -18.73 6.12
N LYS A 172 7.93 -19.32 6.74
CA LYS A 172 7.38 -20.62 6.31
C LYS A 172 6.88 -20.57 4.87
N ILE A 173 6.07 -19.58 4.51
CA ILE A 173 5.53 -19.43 3.14
C ILE A 173 6.65 -19.10 2.16
N LYS A 174 7.59 -18.24 2.54
CA LYS A 174 8.77 -17.88 1.72
C LYS A 174 9.57 -19.12 1.34
N LEU A 175 9.80 -20.04 2.29
CA LEU A 175 10.45 -21.32 2.05
C LEU A 175 9.63 -22.22 1.12
N GLN A 176 8.32 -22.38 1.38
CA GLN A 176 7.42 -23.19 0.54
C GLN A 176 7.36 -22.70 -0.91
N MET A 177 7.42 -21.39 -1.11
CA MET A 177 7.42 -20.75 -2.43
C MET A 177 8.82 -20.61 -3.05
N SER A 178 9.87 -21.13 -2.39
CA SER A 178 11.27 -21.03 -2.82
C SER A 178 11.73 -19.59 -3.14
N ILE A 179 11.28 -18.62 -2.34
CA ILE A 179 11.57 -17.20 -2.55
C ILE A 179 12.94 -16.85 -1.95
N LYS A 180 13.89 -16.51 -2.83
CA LYS A 180 15.25 -16.08 -2.46
C LYS A 180 15.33 -14.55 -2.34
N LEU A 181 14.73 -14.00 -1.29
CA LEU A 181 14.76 -12.57 -0.95
C LEU A 181 14.88 -12.37 0.56
N ASP A 182 15.80 -11.52 1.01
CA ASP A 182 16.04 -11.24 2.43
C ASP A 182 15.95 -9.74 2.76
N PHE A 183 15.53 -9.43 3.98
CA PHE A 183 15.28 -8.06 4.48
C PHE A 183 16.53 -7.36 5.03
#